data_AF-A0A1F5YSW4-F1
#
_entry.id   AF-A0A1F5YSW4-F1
#
_cell.length_a   1.000
_cell.length_b   1.000
_cell.length_c   1.000
_cell.angle_alpha   90.00
_cell.angle_beta   90.00
_cell.angle_gamma   90.00
#
_symmetry.space_group_name_H-M   'P 1'
#
loop_
_entity.id
_entity.type
_entity.pdbx_description
1 polymer ?
#
loop_
_entity_poly.entity_id
_entity_poly.type
_entity_poly.pdbx_seq_one_letter_code
_entity_poly.pdbx_strand_id
1 'polypeptide(L)'
;MKIPEPREEKSGNGSGADKLVPLLEERARTKELLALIENKRGEVAEEVYLRVKIDYELRLGNLNREIKRQARNFENTLEDYRDLVGRLEASDKVGVRSLEELKVRYALGEYSEEEYKKIAAGKKEKIDFYRSKIKSYKMNMERLDSVLAQLENG
;
A
#
# COMPACT_ATOMS: atom_id res chain seq x y z
N MET A 1 22.07 21.60 4.87
CA MET A 1 21.36 20.30 4.91
C MET A 1 21.18 19.80 3.49
N LYS A 2 21.83 18.69 3.11
CA LYS A 2 21.59 18.01 1.82
C LYS A 2 20.27 17.25 1.94
N ILE A 3 19.28 17.60 1.12
CA ILE A 3 18.06 16.80 0.95
C ILE A 3 18.50 15.52 0.22
N PRO A 4 18.28 14.32 0.77
CA PRO A 4 18.70 13.10 0.11
C PRO A 4 17.98 12.97 -1.25
N GLU A 5 18.75 12.63 -2.28
CA GLU A 5 18.18 12.26 -3.58
C GLU A 5 17.29 11.03 -3.41
N PRO A 6 16.16 10.95 -4.13
CA PRO A 6 15.27 9.82 -4.04
C PRO A 6 16.02 8.58 -4.53
N ARG A 7 16.30 7.66 -3.61
CA ARG A 7 16.75 6.32 -3.97
C ARG A 7 15.68 5.71 -4.87
N GLU A 8 16.09 5.16 -6.01
CA GLU A 8 15.25 4.28 -6.80
C GLU A 8 14.81 3.12 -5.90
N GLU A 9 13.61 3.24 -5.34
CA GLU A 9 12.91 2.11 -4.75
C GLU A 9 12.67 1.14 -5.90
N LYS A 10 13.42 0.03 -5.86
CA LYS A 10 13.25 -1.09 -6.77
C LYS A 10 11.76 -1.36 -6.91
N SER A 11 11.31 -1.33 -8.16
CA SER A 11 10.02 -1.82 -8.62
C SER A 11 9.81 -3.27 -8.17
N GLY A 12 9.41 -3.45 -6.90
CA GLY A 12 8.76 -4.64 -6.38
C GLY A 12 7.30 -4.55 -6.77
N ASN A 13 7.03 -4.64 -8.08
CA ASN A 13 5.71 -4.46 -8.67
C ASN A 13 4.81 -5.65 -8.27
N GLY A 14 4.13 -5.46 -7.17
CA GLY A 14 3.20 -6.38 -6.54
C GLY A 14 2.81 -5.73 -5.23
N SER A 15 1.97 -4.71 -5.34
CA SER A 15 1.45 -3.95 -4.21
C SER A 15 0.95 -4.95 -3.15
N GLY A 16 1.37 -4.81 -1.88
CA GLY A 16 1.20 -5.87 -0.87
C GLY A 16 -0.15 -6.60 -0.89
N ALA A 17 -1.25 -5.86 -1.01
CA ALA A 17 -2.61 -6.42 -1.12
C ALA A 17 -2.84 -7.43 -2.27
N ASP A 18 -2.02 -7.45 -3.33
CA ASP A 18 -2.05 -8.46 -4.41
C ASP A 18 -1.75 -9.87 -3.87
N LYS A 19 -1.05 -9.97 -2.72
CA LYS A 19 -0.73 -11.23 -2.06
C LYS A 19 -1.80 -11.71 -1.09
N LEU A 20 -2.62 -10.80 -0.56
CA LEU A 20 -3.62 -11.13 0.47
C LEU A 20 -4.97 -11.52 -0.13
N VAL A 21 -5.35 -10.94 -1.26
CA VAL A 21 -6.58 -11.32 -1.98
C VAL A 21 -6.63 -12.82 -2.32
N PRO A 22 -5.59 -13.45 -2.90
CA PRO A 22 -5.63 -14.89 -3.19
C PRO A 22 -5.76 -15.76 -1.94
N LEU A 23 -5.15 -15.34 -0.82
CA LEU A 23 -5.24 -16.05 0.47
C LEU A 23 -6.67 -15.98 1.03
N LEU A 24 -7.33 -14.83 0.88
CA LEU A 24 -8.71 -14.64 1.31
C LEU A 24 -9.69 -15.50 0.52
N GLU A 25 -9.52 -15.55 -0.80
CA GLU A 25 -10.29 -16.44 -1.66
C GLU A 25 -10.06 -17.90 -1.31
N GLU A 26 -8.80 -18.31 -1.07
CA GLU A 26 -8.48 -19.68 -0.68
C GLU A 26 -9.09 -20.04 0.68
N ARG A 27 -9.09 -19.11 1.64
CA ARG A 27 -9.77 -19.27 2.93
C ARG A 27 -11.28 -19.49 2.72
N ALA A 28 -11.94 -18.69 1.88
CA ALA A 28 -13.36 -18.84 1.58
C ALA A 28 -13.67 -20.21 0.96
N ARG A 29 -12.94 -20.59 -0.10
CA ARG A 29 -13.07 -21.91 -0.75
C ARG A 29 -12.83 -23.06 0.23
N THR A 30 -11.85 -22.94 1.12
CA THR A 30 -11.56 -23.98 2.12
C THR A 30 -12.70 -24.13 3.13
N LYS A 31 -13.33 -23.02 3.56
CA LYS A 31 -14.52 -23.06 4.43
C LYS A 31 -15.71 -23.75 3.73
N GLU A 32 -15.95 -23.46 2.45
CA GLU A 32 -17.00 -24.11 1.67
C GLU A 32 -16.75 -25.62 1.53
N LEU A 33 -15.51 -26.03 1.25
CA LEU A 33 -15.15 -27.44 1.16
C LEU A 33 -15.32 -28.17 2.50
N LEU A 34 -15.01 -27.53 3.64
CA LEU A 34 -15.28 -28.08 4.95
C LEU A 34 -16.79 -28.31 5.18
N ALA A 35 -17.64 -27.35 4.80
CA ALA A 35 -19.09 -27.52 4.89
C ALA A 35 -19.60 -28.67 4.01
N LEU A 36 -19.03 -28.85 2.81
CA LEU A 36 -19.34 -29.99 1.94
C LEU A 36 -18.89 -31.32 2.56
N ILE A 37 -17.71 -31.36 3.20
CA ILE A 37 -17.21 -32.54 3.91
C ILE A 37 -18.18 -32.94 5.04
N GLU A 38 -18.68 -31.98 5.82
CA GLU A 38 -19.68 -32.23 6.87
C GLU A 38 -20.95 -32.87 6.30
N ASN A 39 -21.45 -32.40 5.16
CA ASN A 39 -22.63 -32.97 4.50
C ASN A 39 -22.41 -34.40 4.00
N LYS A 40 -21.17 -34.85 3.86
CA LYS A 40 -20.80 -36.21 3.45
C LYS A 40 -20.61 -37.18 4.62
N ARG A 41 -20.84 -36.71 5.85
CA ARG A 41 -20.76 -37.56 7.04
C ARG A 41 -21.79 -38.70 6.96
N GLY A 42 -21.33 -39.93 7.16
CA GLY A 42 -22.17 -41.13 7.07
C GLY A 42 -22.38 -41.69 5.66
N GLU A 43 -21.99 -40.96 4.60
CA GLU A 43 -21.94 -41.52 3.23
C GLU A 43 -20.66 -42.34 2.98
N VAL A 44 -19.61 -42.08 3.78
CA VAL A 44 -18.30 -42.74 3.70
C VAL A 44 -17.91 -43.32 5.07
N ALA A 45 -16.88 -44.16 5.10
CA ALA A 45 -16.32 -44.65 6.35
C ALA A 45 -15.88 -43.49 7.25
N GLU A 46 -16.20 -43.56 8.55
CA GLU A 46 -15.92 -42.49 9.52
C GLU A 46 -14.43 -42.11 9.55
N GLU A 47 -13.53 -43.08 9.44
CA GLU A 47 -12.08 -42.83 9.38
C GLU A 47 -11.67 -41.98 8.17
N VAL A 48 -12.27 -42.24 7.00
CA VAL A 48 -12.00 -41.46 5.78
C VAL A 48 -12.55 -40.05 5.91
N TYR A 49 -13.77 -39.91 6.41
CA TYR A 49 -14.39 -38.61 6.70
C TYR A 49 -13.52 -37.78 7.65
N LEU A 50 -13.13 -38.36 8.80
CA LEU A 50 -12.33 -37.68 9.81
C LEU A 50 -10.97 -37.26 9.26
N ARG A 51 -10.28 -38.13 8.51
CA ARG A 51 -8.98 -37.80 7.92
C ARG A 51 -9.08 -36.60 6.97
N VAL A 52 -10.03 -36.63 6.04
CA VAL A 52 -10.22 -35.53 5.08
C VAL A 52 -10.61 -34.24 5.81
N LYS A 53 -11.50 -34.31 6.80
CA LYS A 53 -11.87 -33.15 7.61
C LYS A 53 -10.64 -32.52 8.29
N ILE A 54 -9.84 -33.33 8.98
CA ILE A 54 -8.63 -32.86 9.69
C ILE A 54 -7.65 -32.19 8.73
N ASP A 55 -7.42 -32.76 7.55
CA ASP A 55 -6.51 -32.19 6.55
C ASP A 55 -6.96 -30.77 6.12
N TYR A 56 -8.26 -30.60 5.88
CA TYR A 56 -8.82 -29.30 5.50
C TYR A 56 -8.87 -28.30 6.66
N GLU A 57 -9.12 -28.75 7.89
CA GLU A 57 -9.02 -27.91 9.08
C GLU A 57 -7.58 -27.41 9.31
N LEU A 58 -6.58 -28.29 9.12
CA LEU A 58 -5.16 -27.92 9.17
C LEU A 58 -4.80 -26.90 8.08
N ARG A 59 -5.27 -27.11 6.86
CA ARG A 59 -5.10 -26.15 5.75
C ARG A 59 -5.71 -24.79 6.08
N LEU A 60 -6.93 -24.76 6.59
CA LEU A 60 -7.59 -23.53 7.02
C LEU A 60 -6.80 -22.82 8.14
N GLY A 61 -6.29 -23.58 9.10
CA GLY A 61 -5.43 -23.06 10.17
C GLY A 61 -4.14 -22.42 9.64
N ASN A 62 -3.50 -23.05 8.66
CA ASN A 62 -2.32 -22.50 7.98
C ASN A 62 -2.64 -21.20 7.23
N LEU A 63 -3.73 -21.16 6.46
CA LEU A 63 -4.18 -19.97 5.73
C LEU A 63 -4.46 -18.81 6.68
N ASN A 64 -5.15 -19.06 7.80
CA ASN A 64 -5.43 -18.03 8.79
C ASN A 64 -4.15 -17.45 9.43
N ARG A 65 -3.13 -18.28 9.66
CA ARG A 65 -1.82 -17.80 10.16
C ARG A 65 -1.10 -16.94 9.13
N GLU A 66 -1.11 -17.37 7.87
CA GLU A 66 -0.52 -16.62 6.75
C GLU A 66 -1.19 -15.25 6.59
N ILE A 67 -2.52 -15.22 6.53
CA ILE A 67 -3.33 -14.01 6.44
C ILE A 67 -2.99 -13.04 7.57
N LYS A 68 -2.95 -13.51 8.83
CA LYS A 68 -2.60 -12.67 9.98
C LYS A 68 -1.18 -12.12 9.89
N ARG A 69 -0.23 -12.89 9.35
CA ARG A 69 1.15 -12.42 9.15
C ARG A 69 1.20 -11.32 8.10
N GLN A 70 0.53 -11.51 6.96
CA GLN A 70 0.48 -10.50 5.90
C GLN A 70 -0.26 -9.23 6.33
N ALA A 71 -1.35 -9.36 7.09
CA ALA A 71 -2.08 -8.23 7.64
C ALA A 71 -1.17 -7.30 8.46
N ARG A 72 -0.40 -7.86 9.40
CA ARG A 72 0.57 -7.08 10.21
C ARG A 72 1.65 -6.41 9.35
N ASN A 73 2.12 -7.08 8.31
CA ASN A 73 3.09 -6.47 7.40
C ASN A 73 2.48 -5.27 6.66
N PHE A 74 1.18 -5.32 6.33
CA PHE A 74 0.49 -4.22 5.66
C PHE A 74 0.18 -3.06 6.60
N GLU A 75 -0.16 -3.34 7.87
CA GLU A 75 -0.28 -2.30 8.90
C GLU A 75 1.02 -1.49 9.03
N ASN A 76 2.17 -2.17 9.09
CA ASN A 76 3.48 -1.50 9.10
C ASN A 76 3.73 -0.71 7.81
N THR A 77 3.40 -1.29 6.65
CA THR A 77 3.57 -0.61 5.35
C THR A 77 2.68 0.64 5.25
N LEU A 78 1.48 0.60 5.83
CA LEU A 78 0.58 1.75 5.89
C LEU A 78 1.15 2.87 6.74
N GLU A 79 1.76 2.54 7.88
CA GLU A 79 2.47 3.51 8.73
C GLU A 79 3.64 4.16 7.97
N ASP A 80 4.47 3.35 7.30
CA ASP A 80 5.57 3.85 6.47
C ASP A 80 5.08 4.81 5.36
N TYR A 81 3.96 4.49 4.70
CA TYR A 81 3.36 5.36 3.70
C TYR A 81 2.78 6.64 4.30
N ARG A 82 2.15 6.60 5.47
CA ARG A 82 1.67 7.80 6.18
C ARG A 82 2.82 8.75 6.47
N ASP A 83 3.92 8.22 6.99
CA ASP A 83 5.13 9.01 7.28
C ASP A 83 5.78 9.59 6.02
N LEU A 84 5.84 8.79 4.95
CA LEU A 84 6.37 9.27 3.67
C LEU A 84 5.49 10.37 3.06
N VAL A 85 4.17 10.20 3.06
CA VAL A 85 3.22 11.21 2.60
C VAL A 85 3.39 12.51 3.40
N GLY A 86 3.49 12.43 4.73
CA GLY A 86 3.71 13.60 5.58
C GLY A 86 5.00 14.36 5.22
N ARG A 87 6.10 13.63 4.98
CA ARG A 87 7.38 14.23 4.53
C ARG A 87 7.30 14.87 3.15
N LEU A 88 6.59 14.24 2.21
CA LEU A 88 6.38 14.77 0.87
C LEU A 88 5.49 16.02 0.89
N GLU A 89 4.43 16.03 1.69
CA GLU A 89 3.55 17.20 1.86
C GLU A 89 4.28 18.38 2.51
N ALA A 90 5.16 18.13 3.48
CA ALA A 90 6.03 19.16 4.03
C ALA A 90 6.98 19.73 2.96
N SER A 91 7.55 18.87 2.12
CA SER A 91 8.45 19.27 1.03
C SER A 91 7.74 20.04 -0.07
N ASP A 92 6.51 19.66 -0.43
CA ASP A 92 5.63 20.41 -1.34
C ASP A 92 5.39 21.84 -0.82
N LYS A 93 5.00 21.97 0.46
CA LYS A 93 4.76 23.29 1.09
C LYS A 93 6.00 24.18 1.07
N VAL A 94 7.18 23.63 1.36
CA VAL A 94 8.45 24.36 1.25
C VAL A 94 8.73 24.77 -0.19
N GLY A 95 8.51 23.87 -1.15
CA GLY A 95 8.65 24.14 -2.58
C GLY A 95 7.75 25.30 -3.05
N VAL A 96 6.48 25.28 -2.66
CA VAL A 96 5.50 26.33 -3.00
C VAL A 96 5.94 27.68 -2.44
N ARG A 97 6.29 27.76 -1.15
CA ARG A 97 6.79 29.00 -0.53
C ARG A 97 8.06 29.52 -1.22
N SER A 98 8.96 28.61 -1.57
CA SER A 98 10.20 28.97 -2.26
C SER A 98 9.95 29.47 -3.69
N LEU A 99 8.89 29.01 -4.36
CA LEU A 99 8.44 29.54 -5.65
C LEU A 99 7.78 30.91 -5.49
N GLU A 100 7.02 31.14 -4.43
CA GLU A 100 6.43 32.44 -4.10
C GLU A 100 7.51 33.49 -3.79
N GLU A 101 8.52 33.13 -2.97
CA GLU A 101 9.67 34.00 -2.69
C GLU A 101 10.41 34.36 -3.98
N LEU A 102 10.66 33.39 -4.87
CA LEU A 102 11.29 33.64 -6.16
C LEU A 102 10.50 34.64 -7.00
N LYS A 103 9.16 34.57 -7.00
CA LYS A 103 8.30 35.55 -7.70
C LYS A 103 8.47 36.95 -7.14
N VAL A 104 8.53 37.10 -5.82
CA VAL A 104 8.73 38.40 -5.17
C VAL A 104 10.10 38.97 -5.53
N ARG A 105 11.18 38.18 -5.42
CA ARG A 105 12.54 38.62 -5.77
C ARG A 105 12.68 39.00 -7.24
N TYR A 106 12.03 38.26 -8.15
CA TYR A 106 11.95 38.64 -9.56
C TYR A 106 11.26 40.00 -9.74
N ALA A 107 10.13 40.24 -9.06
CA ALA A 107 9.44 41.52 -9.11
C ALA A 107 10.28 42.70 -8.55
N LEU A 108 11.23 42.42 -7.65
CA LEU A 108 12.21 43.38 -7.15
C LEU A 108 13.39 43.61 -8.10
N GLY A 109 13.47 42.87 -9.22
CA GLY A 109 14.54 42.98 -10.21
C GLY A 109 15.81 42.21 -9.85
N GLU A 110 15.78 41.29 -8.87
CA GLU A 110 16.95 40.46 -8.52
C GLU A 110 17.32 39.42 -9.60
N TYR A 111 16.41 39.15 -10.53
CA TYR A 111 16.57 38.16 -11.60
C TYR A 111 16.10 38.73 -12.93
N SER A 112 16.79 38.37 -14.02
CA SER A 112 16.26 38.52 -15.36
C SER A 112 15.04 37.60 -15.59
N GLU A 113 14.26 37.88 -16.63
CA GLU A 113 13.10 37.06 -16.98
C GLU A 113 13.50 35.61 -17.32
N GLU A 114 14.60 35.43 -18.07
CA GLU A 114 15.15 34.12 -18.41
C GLU A 114 15.59 33.33 -17.16
N GLU A 115 16.32 33.96 -16.24
CA GLU A 115 16.76 33.33 -14.98
C GLU A 115 15.57 32.94 -14.12
N TYR A 116 14.60 33.84 -13.96
CA TYR A 116 13.37 33.56 -13.24
C TYR A 116 12.63 32.36 -13.83
N LYS A 117 12.40 32.35 -15.16
CA LYS A 117 11.70 31.26 -15.84
C LYS A 117 12.38 29.91 -15.62
N LYS A 118 13.71 29.87 -15.74
CA LYS A 118 14.50 28.65 -15.56
C LYS A 118 14.40 28.11 -14.12
N ILE A 119 14.59 28.97 -13.12
CA ILE A 119 14.52 28.55 -11.71
C ILE A 119 13.09 28.15 -11.35
N ALA A 120 12.09 28.92 -11.80
CA ALA A 120 10.68 28.64 -11.55
C ALA A 120 10.25 27.31 -12.17
N ALA A 121 10.71 26.97 -13.37
CA ALA A 121 10.45 25.68 -14.00
C ALA A 121 10.96 24.52 -13.14
N GLY A 122 12.22 24.55 -12.72
CA GLY A 122 12.79 23.50 -11.87
C GLY A 122 12.08 23.36 -10.51
N LYS A 123 11.64 24.48 -9.91
CA LYS A 123 10.83 24.44 -8.68
C LYS A 123 9.46 23.80 -8.92
N LYS A 124 8.79 24.16 -10.03
CA LYS A 124 7.48 23.58 -10.40
C LYS A 124 7.58 22.08 -10.66
N GLU A 125 8.57 21.63 -11.42
CA GLU A 125 8.80 20.20 -11.68
C GLU A 125 8.95 19.41 -10.38
N LYS A 126 9.69 19.97 -9.41
CA LYS A 126 9.88 19.32 -8.10
C LYS A 126 8.59 19.27 -7.27
N ILE A 127 7.79 20.34 -7.29
CA ILE A 127 6.46 20.40 -6.67
C ILE A 127 5.54 19.34 -7.29
N ASP A 128 5.49 19.27 -8.62
CA ASP A 128 4.65 18.33 -9.35
C ASP A 128 5.08 16.87 -9.10
N PHE A 129 6.39 16.62 -9.01
CA PHE A 129 6.92 15.33 -8.59
C PHE A 129 6.41 14.92 -7.19
N TYR A 130 6.49 15.81 -6.20
CA TYR A 130 5.99 15.52 -4.86
C TYR A 130 4.49 15.23 -4.85
N ARG A 131 3.70 16.03 -5.57
CA ARG A 131 2.24 15.84 -5.67
C ARG A 131 1.88 14.52 -6.33
N SER A 132 2.58 14.14 -7.39
CA SER A 132 2.40 12.86 -8.07
C SER A 132 2.68 11.68 -7.13
N LYS A 133 3.78 11.75 -6.36
CA LYS A 133 4.12 10.73 -5.36
C LYS A 133 3.11 10.66 -4.23
N ILE A 134 2.67 11.80 -3.68
CA ILE A 134 1.62 11.86 -2.65
C ILE A 134 0.36 11.15 -3.15
N LYS A 135 -0.10 11.47 -4.37
CA LYS A 135 -1.28 10.84 -4.97
C LYS A 135 -1.12 9.32 -5.09
N SER A 136 0.02 8.86 -5.59
CA SER A 136 0.31 7.42 -5.74
C SER A 136 0.32 6.69 -4.40
N TYR A 137 0.98 7.22 -3.37
CA TYR A 137 1.02 6.59 -2.06
C TYR A 137 -0.36 6.59 -1.39
N LYS A 138 -1.14 7.67 -1.49
CA LYS A 138 -2.52 7.72 -0.98
C LYS A 138 -3.41 6.66 -1.63
N MET A 139 -3.34 6.48 -2.94
CA MET A 139 -4.07 5.39 -3.62
C MET A 139 -3.64 4.00 -3.14
N ASN A 140 -2.34 3.79 -2.92
CA ASN A 140 -1.84 2.52 -2.39
C ASN A 140 -2.33 2.27 -0.97
N MET A 141 -2.38 3.31 -0.13
CA MET A 141 -2.92 3.24 1.23
C MET A 141 -4.41 2.86 1.22
N GLU A 142 -5.23 3.55 0.42
CA GLU A 142 -6.66 3.24 0.28
C GLU A 142 -6.89 1.78 -0.14
N ARG A 143 -6.05 1.26 -1.05
CA ARG A 143 -6.12 -0.13 -1.48
C ARG A 143 -5.76 -1.11 -0.35
N LEU A 144 -4.73 -0.81 0.43
CA LEU A 144 -4.33 -1.63 1.58
C LEU A 144 -5.39 -1.60 2.68
N ASP A 145 -5.91 -0.42 3.02
CA ASP A 145 -7.00 -0.24 4.00
C ASP A 145 -8.24 -1.03 3.59
N SER A 146 -8.61 -1.00 2.30
CA SER A 146 -9.75 -1.78 1.76
C SER A 146 -9.57 -3.29 1.95
N VAL A 147 -8.37 -3.83 1.69
CA VAL A 147 -8.13 -5.27 1.87
C VAL A 147 -8.06 -5.65 3.36
N LEU A 148 -7.51 -4.80 4.22
CA LEU A 148 -7.54 -5.03 5.67
C LEU A 148 -8.98 -5.02 6.21
N ALA A 149 -9.83 -4.11 5.76
CA ALA A 149 -11.24 -4.09 6.14
C ALA A 149 -12.00 -5.37 5.73
N GLN A 150 -11.61 -6.02 4.62
CA GLN A 150 -12.17 -7.32 4.23
C GLN A 150 -11.78 -8.44 5.21
N LEU A 151 -10.65 -8.33 5.91
CA LEU A 151 -10.25 -9.29 6.95
C LEU A 151 -11.12 -9.18 8.19
N GLU A 152 -11.51 -7.97 8.58
CA GLU A 152 -12.33 -7.73 9.77
C GLU A 152 -13.78 -8.22 9.59
N ASN A 153 -14.25 -8.24 8.34
CA ASN A 153 -15.64 -8.57 8.00
C ASN A 153 -15.90 -10.01 7.54
N GLY A 154 -14.89 -10.91 7.48
CA GLY A 154 -15.07 -12.30 7.00
C GLY A 154 -14.22 -13.37 7.67
#